data_AF-A0A3E2V4D1-F1
#
_entry.id   AF-A0A3E2V4D1-F1
#
_cell.length_a   1.000
_cell.length_b   1.000
_cell.length_c   1.000
_cell.angle_alpha   90.00
_cell.angle_beta   90.00
_cell.angle_gamma   90.00
#
_symmetry.space_group_name_H-M   'P 1'
#
loop_
_entity.id
_entity.type
_entity.pdbx_description
1 polymer ?
#
loop_
_entity_poly.entity_id
_entity_poly.type
_entity_poly.pdbx_seq_one_letter_code
_entity_poly.pdbx_strand_id
1 'polypeptide(L)' 'RLLMQDPETLKPLDPDTKPVFVSLQTAIQNEDEIQTDVIVRYETKELFQQERSVRFLFDRKTNKIISKEEY' A
#
# COMPACT_ATOMS: atom_id res chain seq x y z
N ARG A 1 0.45 15.47 -2.37
CA ARG A 1 1.10 15.46 -3.72
C ARG A 1 1.87 14.15 -3.79
N LEU A 2 1.42 13.20 -4.61
CA LEU A 2 2.08 11.90 -4.76
C LEU A 2 3.53 12.12 -5.23
N LEU A 3 4.51 11.82 -4.37
CA LEU A 3 5.87 11.51 -4.80
C LEU A 3 5.90 10.02 -5.15
N MET A 4 5.12 9.61 -6.17
CA MET A 4 5.42 8.34 -6.82
C MET A 4 6.79 8.51 -7.45
N GLN A 5 7.78 7.75 -6.99
CA GLN A 5 8.99 7.55 -7.79
C GLN A 5 8.54 7.06 -9.17
N ASP A 6 9.20 7.55 -10.21
CA ASP A 6 8.92 7.17 -11.58
C ASP A 6 8.83 5.64 -11.66
N PRO A 7 7.69 5.03 -12.06
CA PRO A 7 7.52 3.59 -12.09
C PRO A 7 8.62 2.86 -12.86
N GLU A 8 9.26 3.53 -13.83
CA GLU A 8 10.38 2.99 -14.60
C GLU A 8 11.66 2.83 -13.77
N THR A 9 11.78 3.54 -12.65
CA THR A 9 12.95 3.52 -11.75
C THR A 9 12.82 2.55 -10.59
N LEU A 10 11.63 1.98 -10.39
CA LEU A 10 11.41 0.98 -9.34
C LEU A 10 12.05 -0.34 -9.76
N LYS A 11 12.86 -0.92 -8.87
CA LYS A 11 13.34 -2.29 -9.08
C LYS A 11 12.12 -3.23 -9.07
N PRO A 12 11.95 -4.08 -10.09
CA PRO A 12 10.89 -5.07 -10.06
C PRO A 12 11.06 -5.97 -8.84
N LEU A 13 9.96 -6.40 -8.24
CA LEU A 13 9.98 -7.50 -7.29
C LEU A 13 10.57 -8.74 -7.97
N ASP A 14 11.20 -9.62 -7.20
CA ASP A 14 11.63 -10.91 -7.73
C ASP A 14 10.44 -11.57 -8.46
N PRO A 15 10.63 -12.20 -9.64
CA PRO A 15 9.54 -12.75 -10.45
C PRO A 15 8.61 -13.72 -9.72
N ASP A 16 9.11 -14.27 -8.63
CA ASP A 16 8.47 -15.25 -7.78
C ASP A 16 7.82 -14.67 -6.53
N THR A 17 8.00 -13.37 -6.29
CA THR A 17 7.36 -12.66 -5.19
C THR A 17 5.94 -12.31 -5.56
N LYS A 18 4.98 -12.79 -4.77
CA LYS A 18 3.57 -12.47 -4.94
C LYS A 18 3.11 -11.52 -3.83
N PRO A 19 2.66 -10.30 -4.16
CA PRO A 19 1.99 -9.45 -3.19
C PRO A 19 0.58 -10.00 -2.92
N VAL A 20 0.27 -10.25 -1.66
CA VAL A 20 -1.03 -10.71 -1.19
C VAL A 20 -1.60 -9.66 -0.24
N PHE A 21 -2.82 -9.20 -0.51
CA PHE A 21 -3.55 -8.35 0.41
C PHE A 21 -4.06 -9.21 1.57
N VAL A 22 -3.54 -8.97 2.77
CA VAL A 22 -3.87 -9.78 3.95
C VAL A 22 -5.10 -9.22 4.64
N SER A 23 -5.09 -7.94 4.96
CA SER A 23 -6.16 -7.31 5.71
C SER A 23 -6.18 -5.80 5.54
N LEU A 24 -7.38 -5.24 5.66
CA LEU A 24 -7.61 -3.83 5.93
C LEU A 24 -7.77 -3.72 7.45
N GLN A 25 -6.85 -3.03 8.12
CA GLN A 25 -6.85 -2.98 9.59
C GLN A 25 -7.76 -1.89 10.12
N THR A 26 -7.54 -0.67 9.66
CA THR A 26 -8.26 0.51 10.14
C THR A 26 -8.70 1.35 8.95
N ALA A 27 -9.88 1.93 9.06
CA ALA A 27 -10.35 2.98 8.16
C ALA A 27 -10.89 4.12 9.02
N ILE A 28 -10.17 5.24 9.06
CA ILE A 28 -10.59 6.46 9.75
C ILE A 28 -11.10 7.41 8.68
N GLN A 29 -12.31 7.93 8.88
CA GLN A 29 -12.95 8.83 7.92
C GLN A 29 -13.22 10.17 8.59
N ASN A 30 -12.87 11.26 7.92
CA ASN A 30 -13.26 12.61 8.28
C ASN A 30 -14.07 13.25 7.13
N GLU A 31 -14.30 14.56 7.19
CA GLU A 31 -15.13 15.26 6.21
C GLU A 31 -14.52 15.27 4.80
N ASP A 32 -13.19 15.34 4.70
CA ASP A 32 -12.48 15.48 3.42
C ASP A 32 -11.66 14.25 3.04
N GLU A 33 -11.31 13.38 3.99
CA GLU A 33 -10.33 12.33 3.82
C GLU A 33 -10.74 10.98 4.43
N ILE A 34 -10.24 9.91 3.81
CA ILE A 34 -10.31 8.55 4.32
C ILE A 34 -8.87 8.05 4.47
N GLN A 35 -8.46 7.73 5.70
CA GLN A 35 -7.20 7.06 5.98
C GLN A 35 -7.46 5.57 6.14
N THR A 36 -6.68 4.71 5.50
CA THR A 36 -6.74 3.27 5.73
C THR A 36 -5.37 2.63 5.79
N ASP A 37 -5.21 1.71 6.73
CA ASP A 37 -4.00 0.90 6.88
C ASP A 37 -4.26 -0.50 6.30
N VAL A 38 -3.43 -0.91 5.35
CA VAL A 38 -3.51 -2.19 4.63
C VAL A 38 -2.25 -3.00 4.94
N ILE A 39 -2.43 -4.26 5.32
CA ILE A 39 -1.32 -5.19 5.41
C ILE A 39 -1.14 -5.88 4.07
N VAL A 40 0.05 -5.72 3.50
CA VAL A 40 0.50 -6.43 2.30
C VAL A 40 1.53 -7.47 2.73
N ARG A 41 1.30 -8.72 2.37
CA ARG A 41 2.29 -9.79 2.55
C ARG A 41 2.99 -10.06 1.23
N TYR A 42 4.31 -10.06 1.28
CA TYR A 42 5.15 -10.52 0.19
C TYR A 42 5.50 -11.97 0.47
N GLU A 43 5.03 -12.87 -0.39
CA GLU A 43 5.34 -14.30 -0.32
C GLU A 43 6.39 -14.63 -1.38
N THR A 44 7.53 -15.18 -0.97
CA THR A 44 8.57 -15.66 -1.89
C THR A 44 8.54 -17.20 -1.98
N LYS A 45 9.17 -17.75 -3.02
CA LYS A 45 9.31 -19.21 -3.21
C LYS A 45 9.98 -19.94 -2.03
N GLU A 46 10.79 -19.24 -1.25
CA GLU A 46 11.50 -19.82 -0.09
C GLU A 46 10.64 -19.88 1.17
N LEU A 47 9.30 -19.74 1.03
CA LEU A 47 8.34 -19.62 2.14
C LEU A 47 8.62 -18.42 3.05
N PHE A 48 9.43 -17.46 2.60
CA PHE A 48 9.64 -16.22 3.31
C PHE A 48 8.37 -15.37 3.15
N GLN A 49 7.78 -15.01 4.29
CA GLN A 49 6.62 -14.15 4.36
C GLN A 49 7.03 -12.86 5.07
N GLN A 50 6.94 -11.74 4.36
CA GLN A 50 7.13 -10.43 4.97
C GLN A 50 5.82 -9.65 4.89
N GLU A 51 5.24 -9.34 6.04
CA GLU A 51 4.13 -8.40 6.14
C GLU A 51 4.66 -6.98 6.23
N ARG A 52 4.04 -6.06 5.48
CA ARG A 52 4.26 -4.63 5.58
C ARG A 52 2.94 -3.91 5.75
N SER A 53 2.97 -2.88 6.59
CA SER A 53 1.83 -1.99 6.77
C SER A 53 1.96 -0.83 5.80
N VAL A 54 0.94 -0.61 4.98
CA VAL A 54 0.85 0.50 4.05
C VAL A 54 -0.35 1.34 4.41
N ARG A 55 -0.11 2.61 4.73
CA ARG A 55 -1.18 3.59 4.96
C ARG A 55 -1.49 4.31 3.66
N PHE A 56 -2.76 4.37 3.31
CA PHE A 56 -3.28 5.18 2.22
C PHE A 56 -4.17 6.29 2.78
N LEU A 57 -4.03 7.49 2.23
CA LEU A 57 -4.95 8.59 2.45
C LEU A 57 -5.67 8.90 1.15
N PHE A 58 -7.00 8.92 1.17
CA PHE A 58 -7.85 9.19 0.02
C PHE A 58 -8.60 10.50 0.21
N ASP A 59 -8.70 11.28 -0.85
CA ASP A 59 -9.63 12.40 -0.95
C ASP A 59 -11.05 11.84 -1.11
N ARG A 60 -11.95 12.21 -0.20
CA ARG A 60 -13.30 11.65 -0.13
C ARG A 60 -14.20 12.16 -1.26
N LYS A 61 -13.94 13.35 -1.79
CA LYS A 61 -14.76 13.97 -2.84
C LYS A 61 -14.47 13.36 -4.21
N THR A 62 -13.22 13.01 -4.45
CA THR A 62 -12.72 12.56 -5.76
C THR A 62 -12.33 11.09 -5.78
N ASN A 63 -12.31 10.42 -4.62
CA ASN A 63 -11.83 9.04 -4.43
C ASN A 63 -10.39 8.82 -4.93
N LYS A 64 -9.56 9.87 -4.92
CA LYS A 64 -8.15 9.79 -5.37
C LYS A 64 -7.23 9.60 -4.19
N ILE A 65 -6.15 8.83 -4.38
CA ILE A 65 -5.08 8.71 -3.39
C ILE A 65 -4.35 10.05 -3.27
N ILE A 66 -4.32 10.61 -2.06
CA ILE A 66 -3.58 11.82 -1.69
C ILE A 66 -2.12 11.46 -1.34
N SER A 67 -1.93 10.41 -0.53
CA SER A 67 -0.63 9.94 -0.06
C SER A 67 -0.61 8.43 0.23
N LYS A 68 0.61 7.89 0.30
CA LYS A 68 0.93 6.50 0.65
C LYS A 68 2.19 6.50 1.52
N GLU A 69 2.13 5.82 2.66
CA GLU A 69 3.27 5.63 3.57
C GLU A 69 3.49 4.14 3.83
N GLU A 70 4.74 3.68 3.79
CA GLU A 70 5.13 2.31 4.16
C GLU A 70 5.88 2.34 5.49
N TYR A 71 5.56 1.39 6.38
CA TYR A 71 6.22 1.19 7.67
C TYR A 71 6.98 -0.13 7.73
#